data_AF-A0A8T4WGB1-F1
#
_entry.id   AF-A0A8T4WGB1-F1
#
_cell.length_a   1.000
_cell.length_b   1.000
_cell.length_c   1.000
_cell.angle_alpha   90.00
_cell.angle_beta   90.00
_cell.angle_gamma   90.00
#
_symmetry.space_group_name_H-M   'P 1'
#
loop_
_entity.id
_entity.type
_entity.pdbx_description
1 polymer ?
#
loop_
_entity_poly.entity_id
_entity_poly.type
_entity_poly.pdbx_seq_one_letter_code
_entity_poly.pdbx_strand_id
1 'polypeptide(L)'
;MEDRLVIDFLYVDLDECERCQSSDETLDKGLRELREEIHQNDIPTITINKTKITSDEEAEKHDLIRSPTLRINDVDIEEIVNEDYEIKDNYCPSCGDVTGPECYEITGGGNECRVFEYDGDTYETIPKGMIKEAIREVVGIEVKNSSDCCESQTKTSSCCETTSSCC
;
A
#
# COMPACT_ATOMS: atom_id res chain seq x y z
N MET A 1 20.51 3.71 -12.47
CA MET A 1 19.21 3.17 -12.03
C MET A 1 19.53 1.96 -11.20
N GLU A 2 18.91 1.86 -10.02
CA GLU A 2 19.04 0.64 -9.24
C GLU A 2 18.23 -0.43 -9.97
N ASP A 3 18.92 -1.42 -10.54
CA ASP A 3 18.31 -2.51 -11.32
C ASP A 3 17.57 -3.53 -10.41
N ARG A 4 17.15 -3.10 -9.22
CA ARG A 4 16.44 -3.93 -8.25
C ARG A 4 15.40 -3.11 -7.49
N LEU A 5 14.24 -3.73 -7.29
CA LEU A 5 13.20 -3.27 -6.39
C LEU A 5 13.22 -4.19 -5.17
N VAL A 6 13.60 -3.65 -4.01
CA VAL A 6 13.60 -4.38 -2.74
C VAL A 6 12.37 -3.97 -1.95
N ILE A 7 11.57 -4.93 -1.53
CA ILE A 7 10.36 -4.70 -0.74
C ILE A 7 10.50 -5.45 0.58
N ASP A 8 10.53 -4.71 1.68
CA ASP A 8 10.63 -5.26 3.03
C ASP A 8 9.28 -5.13 3.73
N PHE A 9 8.69 -6.26 4.09
CA PHE A 9 7.45 -6.35 4.86
C PHE A 9 7.76 -6.85 6.27
N LEU A 10 7.63 -5.95 7.24
CA LEU A 10 7.87 -6.19 8.65
C LEU A 10 6.53 -6.42 9.36
N TYR A 11 6.36 -7.56 10.01
CA TYR A 11 5.12 -7.94 10.66
C TYR A 11 5.35 -8.64 12.00
N VAL A 12 4.37 -8.58 12.89
CA VAL A 12 4.44 -9.30 14.18
C VAL A 12 3.86 -10.70 14.04
N ASP A 13 2.69 -10.85 13.43
CA ASP A 13 2.06 -12.15 13.28
C ASP A 13 1.21 -12.27 12.02
N LEU A 14 1.34 -13.40 11.30
CA LEU A 14 0.51 -13.73 10.12
C LEU A 14 -0.42 -14.91 10.36
N ASP A 15 -0.39 -15.53 11.55
CA ASP A 15 -1.20 -16.71 11.83
C ASP A 15 -2.57 -16.35 12.41
N GLU A 16 -2.66 -15.31 13.23
CA GLU A 16 -3.90 -14.92 13.91
C GLU A 16 -4.26 -13.43 13.78
N CYS A 17 -3.30 -12.54 13.48
CA CYS A 17 -3.58 -11.11 13.32
C CYS A 17 -4.17 -10.75 11.93
N GLU A 18 -5.46 -10.40 11.90
CA GLU A 18 -6.19 -10.07 10.66
C GLU A 18 -5.58 -8.89 9.89
N ARG A 19 -5.08 -7.86 10.58
CA ARG A 19 -4.48 -6.67 9.93
C ARG A 19 -3.17 -6.99 9.22
N CYS A 20 -2.34 -7.81 9.84
CA CYS A 20 -1.08 -8.27 9.26
C CYS A 20 -1.34 -9.19 8.07
N GLN A 21 -2.25 -10.17 8.22
CA GLN A 21 -2.68 -11.06 7.14
C GLN A 21 -3.23 -10.29 5.94
N SER A 22 -4.14 -9.36 6.19
CA SER A 22 -4.75 -8.54 5.13
C SER A 22 -3.73 -7.69 4.39
N SER A 23 -2.74 -7.15 5.11
CA SER A 23 -1.67 -6.35 4.50
C SER A 23 -0.73 -7.23 3.66
N ASP A 24 -0.39 -8.43 4.11
CA ASP A 24 0.39 -9.41 3.35
C ASP A 24 -0.31 -9.84 2.05
N GLU A 25 -1.61 -10.16 2.14
CA GLU A 25 -2.41 -10.49 0.97
C GLU A 25 -2.49 -9.33 -0.02
N THR A 26 -2.57 -8.11 0.49
CA THR A 26 -2.71 -6.91 -0.33
C THR A 26 -1.40 -6.59 -1.06
N LEU A 27 -0.26 -6.80 -0.40
CA LEU A 27 1.06 -6.77 -1.02
C LEU A 27 1.16 -7.77 -2.18
N ASP A 28 0.83 -9.04 -1.92
CA ASP A 28 0.86 -10.10 -2.93
C ASP A 28 -0.04 -9.77 -4.14
N LYS A 29 -1.25 -9.24 -3.88
CA LYS A 29 -2.19 -8.81 -4.94
C LYS A 29 -1.65 -7.61 -5.73
N GLY A 30 -1.12 -6.60 -5.06
CA GLY A 30 -0.55 -5.40 -5.70
C GLY A 30 0.60 -5.76 -6.65
N LEU A 31 1.51 -6.64 -6.20
CA LEU A 31 2.63 -7.12 -7.01
C LEU A 31 2.20 -7.94 -8.22
N ARG A 32 1.19 -8.80 -8.06
CA ARG A 32 0.65 -9.58 -9.19
C ARG A 32 0.06 -8.68 -10.26
N GLU A 33 -0.66 -7.63 -9.88
CA GLU A 33 -1.25 -6.66 -10.81
C GLU A 33 -0.18 -5.81 -11.51
N LEU A 34 0.88 -5.43 -10.81
CA LEU A 34 1.97 -4.63 -11.39
C LEU A 34 2.98 -5.43 -12.19
N ARG A 35 2.93 -6.78 -12.14
CA ARG A 35 3.92 -7.63 -12.78
C ARG A 35 4.14 -7.29 -14.25
N GLU A 36 3.07 -7.05 -15.00
CA GLU A 36 3.16 -6.68 -16.41
C GLU A 36 3.76 -5.30 -16.62
N GLU A 37 3.39 -4.32 -15.79
CA GLU A 37 3.93 -2.96 -15.82
C GLU A 37 5.43 -2.95 -15.50
N ILE A 38 5.86 -3.69 -14.46
CA ILE A 38 7.26 -3.76 -14.05
C ILE A 38 8.12 -4.45 -15.13
N HIS A 39 7.62 -5.55 -15.72
CA HIS A 39 8.32 -6.21 -16.82
C HIS A 39 8.50 -5.30 -18.05
N GLN A 40 7.55 -4.41 -18.34
CA GLN A 40 7.64 -3.47 -19.47
C GLN A 40 8.66 -2.35 -19.25
N ASN A 41 9.03 -2.06 -17.99
CA ASN A 41 9.98 -1.01 -17.63
C ASN A 41 11.40 -1.55 -17.36
N ASP A 42 11.71 -2.75 -17.87
CA ASP A 42 13.05 -3.38 -17.82
C ASP A 42 13.67 -3.49 -16.40
N ILE A 43 12.86 -3.57 -15.34
CA ILE A 43 13.37 -3.87 -13.99
C ILE A 43 13.61 -5.38 -13.89
N PRO A 44 14.87 -5.83 -13.79
CA PRO A 44 15.18 -7.25 -13.90
C PRO A 44 14.96 -8.02 -12.60
N THR A 45 14.95 -7.36 -11.43
CA THR A 45 14.92 -8.04 -10.13
C THR A 45 13.96 -7.38 -9.15
N ILE A 46 12.97 -8.14 -8.66
CA ILE A 46 12.15 -7.78 -7.50
C ILE A 46 12.48 -8.75 -6.37
N THR A 47 12.86 -8.24 -5.21
CA THR A 47 13.12 -9.03 -4.01
C THR A 47 12.09 -8.67 -2.94
N ILE A 48 11.41 -9.67 -2.39
CA ILE A 48 10.44 -9.48 -1.30
C ILE A 48 11.00 -10.17 -0.05
N ASN A 49 11.26 -9.39 0.99
CA ASN A 49 11.68 -9.90 2.29
C ASN A 49 10.51 -9.76 3.26
N LYS A 50 9.96 -10.89 3.71
CA LYS A 50 8.94 -10.92 4.76
C LYS A 50 9.62 -11.29 6.07
N THR A 51 9.71 -10.34 7.01
CA THR A 51 10.43 -10.52 8.28
C THR A 51 9.43 -10.48 9.44
N LYS A 52 9.31 -11.61 10.15
CA LYS A 52 8.54 -11.70 11.41
C LYS A 52 9.39 -11.10 12.52
N ILE A 53 8.86 -10.10 13.22
CA ILE A 53 9.49 -9.49 14.39
C ILE A 53 8.87 -10.11 15.64
N THR A 54 9.71 -10.75 16.45
CA THR A 54 9.27 -11.55 17.60
C THR A 54 9.74 -11.02 18.94
N SER A 55 10.57 -9.97 18.95
CA SER A 55 11.10 -9.36 20.17
C SER A 55 11.44 -7.88 19.96
N ASP A 56 11.54 -7.13 21.05
CA ASP A 56 11.90 -5.71 21.07
C ASP A 56 13.29 -5.48 20.48
N GLU A 57 14.24 -6.40 20.76
CA GLU A 57 15.59 -6.32 20.19
C GLU A 57 15.55 -6.42 18.65
N GLU A 58 14.67 -7.26 18.10
CA GLU A 58 14.44 -7.30 16.66
C GLU A 58 13.72 -6.05 16.15
N ALA A 59 12.75 -5.51 16.90
CA ALA A 59 12.07 -4.27 16.54
C ALA A 59 13.04 -3.09 16.48
N GLU A 60 13.91 -2.92 17.48
CA GLU A 60 14.97 -1.91 17.49
C GLU A 60 15.95 -2.12 16.34
N LYS A 61 16.38 -3.37 16.09
CA LYS A 61 17.32 -3.69 15.01
C LYS A 61 16.77 -3.38 13.62
N HIS A 62 15.47 -3.52 13.43
CA HIS A 62 14.79 -3.28 12.15
C HIS A 62 14.10 -1.90 12.08
N ASP A 63 14.27 -1.06 13.11
CA ASP A 63 13.59 0.22 13.27
C ASP A 63 12.06 0.10 13.10
N LEU A 64 11.46 -0.98 13.60
CA LEU A 64 10.02 -1.21 13.54
C LEU A 64 9.32 -0.41 14.65
N ILE A 65 8.65 0.67 14.27
CA ILE A 65 7.86 1.49 15.21
C ILE A 65 6.48 0.86 15.43
N ARG A 66 5.78 0.50 14.35
CA ARG A 66 4.45 -0.13 14.39
C ARG A 66 4.30 -1.20 13.31
N SER A 67 3.56 -2.25 13.61
CA SER A 67 3.23 -3.32 12.67
C SER A 67 1.83 -3.14 12.07
N PRO A 68 1.58 -3.58 10.82
CA PRO A 68 2.58 -3.96 9.81
C PRO A 68 3.33 -2.74 9.27
N THR A 69 4.54 -2.91 8.74
CA THR A 69 5.29 -1.85 8.04
C THR A 69 5.80 -2.39 6.71
N LEU A 70 5.73 -1.57 5.66
CA LEU A 70 6.20 -1.90 4.32
C LEU A 70 7.15 -0.82 3.82
N ARG A 71 8.34 -1.25 3.39
CA ARG A 71 9.36 -0.37 2.83
C ARG A 71 9.69 -0.79 1.41
N ILE A 72 9.98 0.18 0.56
CA ILE A 72 10.45 -0.03 -0.81
C ILE A 72 11.81 0.66 -0.92
N ASN A 73 12.85 -0.11 -1.22
CA ASN A 73 14.24 0.36 -1.23
C ASN A 73 14.61 1.12 0.06
N ASP A 74 14.30 0.51 1.21
CA ASP A 74 14.51 1.07 2.56
C ASP A 74 13.68 2.33 2.91
N VAL A 75 12.85 2.85 2.00
CA VAL A 75 11.97 4.00 2.23
C VAL A 75 10.57 3.52 2.59
N ASP A 76 9.95 4.13 3.59
CA ASP A 76 8.59 3.78 3.99
C ASP A 76 7.56 4.10 2.90
N ILE A 77 6.58 3.22 2.71
CA ILE A 77 5.57 3.40 1.67
C ILE A 77 4.77 4.71 1.83
N GLU A 78 4.47 5.13 3.05
CA GLU A 78 3.73 6.38 3.29
C GLU A 78 4.58 7.61 2.99
N GLU A 79 5.90 7.54 3.22
CA GLU A 79 6.84 8.60 2.84
C GLU A 79 6.98 8.74 1.31
N ILE A 80 6.77 7.64 0.56
CA ILE A 80 6.82 7.68 -0.91
C ILE A 80 5.55 8.33 -1.48
N VAL A 81 4.37 8.03 -0.92
CA VAL A 81 3.09 8.47 -1.49
C VAL A 81 2.57 9.79 -0.92
N ASN A 82 2.97 10.16 0.29
CA ASN A 82 2.46 11.36 0.97
C ASN A 82 3.57 12.41 1.08
N GLU A 83 3.24 13.68 0.78
CA GLU A 83 4.17 14.80 0.95
C GLU A 83 4.52 15.05 2.44
N ASP A 84 3.53 14.86 3.32
CA ASP A 84 3.67 14.93 4.77
C ASP A 84 3.31 13.55 5.36
N TYR A 85 4.24 12.95 6.11
CA TYR A 85 4.07 11.63 6.71
C TYR A 85 4.31 11.68 8.22
N GLU A 86 3.41 11.04 8.96
CA GLU A 86 3.52 10.77 10.39
C GLU A 86 3.01 9.35 10.66
N ILE A 87 3.74 8.58 11.46
CA ILE A 87 3.27 7.26 11.88
C ILE A 87 2.10 7.44 12.83
N LYS A 88 0.94 6.99 12.40
CA LYS A 88 -0.27 6.93 13.22
C LYS A 88 -0.57 5.49 13.59
N ASP A 89 -1.20 5.31 14.74
CA ASP A 89 -1.63 4.00 15.21
C ASP A 89 -2.99 4.06 15.89
N ASN A 90 -3.62 2.90 15.97
CA ASN A 90 -4.86 2.71 16.69
C ASN A 90 -4.92 1.31 17.32
N TYR A 91 -5.85 1.14 18.27
CA TYR A 91 -6.06 -0.14 18.93
C TYR A 91 -6.44 -1.25 17.93
N CYS A 92 -5.71 -2.35 17.99
CA CYS A 92 -5.92 -3.58 17.24
C CYS A 92 -6.53 -4.65 18.16
N PRO A 93 -7.80 -5.03 17.93
CA PRO A 93 -8.44 -6.10 18.69
C PRO A 93 -7.70 -7.43 18.55
N SER A 94 -7.22 -7.75 17.35
CA SER A 94 -6.50 -9.01 17.09
C SER A 94 -5.25 -9.12 17.94
N CYS A 95 -4.47 -8.06 18.09
CA CYS A 95 -3.28 -8.07 18.96
C CYS A 95 -3.65 -8.15 20.46
N GLY A 96 -4.86 -7.77 20.86
CA GLY A 96 -5.32 -7.93 22.24
C GLY A 96 -5.54 -9.37 22.67
N ASP A 97 -5.89 -10.26 21.73
CA ASP A 97 -6.21 -11.67 22.00
C ASP A 97 -5.09 -12.65 21.58
N VAL A 98 -4.33 -12.29 20.53
CA VAL A 98 -3.33 -13.17 19.86
C VAL A 98 -1.97 -13.11 20.53
N THR A 99 -1.53 -11.90 20.83
CA THR A 99 -0.24 -11.65 21.44
C THR A 99 -0.51 -11.39 22.90
N GLY A 100 0.02 -12.26 23.77
CA GLY A 100 0.11 -11.95 25.19
C GLY A 100 0.96 -10.67 25.41
N PRO A 101 1.58 -10.48 26.58
CA PRO A 101 2.47 -9.33 26.83
C PRO A 101 3.55 -9.06 25.75
N GLU A 102 3.78 -9.98 24.81
CA GLU A 102 4.69 -9.87 23.66
C GLU A 102 4.39 -8.70 22.70
N CYS A 103 3.14 -8.36 22.36
CA CYS A 103 2.88 -7.17 21.52
C CYS A 103 3.16 -5.85 22.25
N TYR A 104 2.95 -5.87 23.57
CA TYR A 104 3.15 -4.73 24.46
C TYR A 104 4.62 -4.38 24.59
N GLU A 105 5.49 -5.39 24.61
CA GLU A 105 6.94 -5.23 24.62
C GLU A 105 7.44 -4.82 23.22
N ILE A 106 7.06 -5.53 22.15
CA ILE A 106 7.67 -5.37 20.81
C ILE A 106 7.48 -3.98 20.20
N THR A 107 6.35 -3.32 20.44
CA THR A 107 6.05 -2.00 19.84
C THR A 107 6.07 -0.85 20.85
N GLY A 108 6.31 -1.13 22.14
CA GLY A 108 6.36 -0.12 23.20
C GLY A 108 5.06 0.68 23.43
N GLY A 109 3.94 0.30 22.79
CA GLY A 109 2.65 1.00 22.83
C GLY A 109 1.45 0.15 23.25
N GLY A 110 1.63 -1.16 23.49
CA GLY A 110 0.49 -2.06 23.70
C GLY A 110 -0.13 -2.52 22.39
N ASN A 111 -1.43 -2.82 22.40
CA ASN A 111 -2.16 -3.34 21.23
C ASN A 111 -2.42 -2.27 20.16
N GLU A 112 -1.51 -1.32 19.97
CA GLU A 112 -1.62 -0.23 19.01
C GLU A 112 -0.87 -0.62 17.73
N CYS A 113 -1.60 -0.79 16.63
CA CYS A 113 -1.04 -1.15 15.34
C CYS A 113 -1.17 0.00 14.34
N ARG A 114 -0.29 -0.03 13.33
CA ARG A 114 -0.12 1.04 12.35
C ARG A 114 -1.38 1.27 11.53
N VAL A 115 -1.82 2.52 11.43
CA VAL A 115 -2.80 2.95 10.44
C VAL A 115 -2.09 3.74 9.34
N PHE A 116 -2.64 3.66 8.13
CA PHE A 116 -2.07 4.24 6.93
C PHE A 116 -2.99 5.35 6.42
N GLU A 117 -2.43 6.49 6.04
CA GLU A 117 -3.18 7.56 5.38
C GLU A 117 -2.92 7.54 3.87
N TYR A 118 -3.98 7.40 3.08
CA TYR A 118 -3.90 7.30 1.63
C TYR A 118 -5.13 7.96 0.97
N ASP A 119 -4.91 8.82 -0.02
CA ASP A 119 -5.99 9.50 -0.76
C ASP A 119 -7.00 10.25 0.14
N GLY A 120 -6.52 10.78 1.28
CA GLY A 120 -7.34 11.51 2.27
C GLY A 120 -8.14 10.63 3.23
N ASP A 121 -8.04 9.29 3.12
CA ASP A 121 -8.69 8.33 4.00
C ASP A 121 -7.67 7.59 4.89
N THR A 122 -8.13 7.10 6.04
CA THR A 122 -7.32 6.29 6.98
C THR A 122 -7.68 4.81 6.87
N TYR A 123 -6.67 3.95 6.78
CA TYR A 123 -6.81 2.51 6.62
C TYR A 123 -6.08 1.75 7.72
N GLU A 124 -6.68 0.67 8.22
CA GLU A 124 -6.07 -0.19 9.25
C GLU A 124 -5.13 -1.25 8.67
N THR A 125 -5.12 -1.38 7.35
CA THR A 125 -4.33 -2.32 6.56
C THR A 125 -3.72 -1.58 5.38
N ILE A 126 -2.56 -2.02 4.90
CA ILE A 126 -1.88 -1.35 3.78
C ILE A 126 -2.77 -1.38 2.53
N PRO A 127 -3.23 -0.22 2.01
CA PRO A 127 -4.10 -0.18 0.85
C PRO A 127 -3.37 -0.66 -0.40
N LYS A 128 -4.07 -1.44 -1.24
CA LYS A 128 -3.49 -1.92 -2.51
C LYS A 128 -3.09 -0.76 -3.42
N GLY A 129 -3.89 0.30 -3.44
CA GLY A 129 -3.64 1.51 -4.24
C GLY A 129 -2.28 2.12 -3.88
N MET A 130 -2.06 2.34 -2.58
CA MET A 130 -0.82 2.85 -2.01
C MET A 130 0.40 2.01 -2.44
N ILE A 131 0.33 0.67 -2.35
CA ILE A 131 1.43 -0.23 -2.78
C ILE A 131 1.74 -0.04 -4.25
N LYS A 132 0.69 0.06 -5.08
CA LYS A 132 0.87 0.19 -6.52
C LYS A 132 1.46 1.54 -6.89
N GLU A 133 0.99 2.59 -6.25
CA GLU A 133 1.46 3.96 -6.45
C GLU A 133 2.92 4.10 -6.04
N ALA A 134 3.27 3.66 -4.83
CA ALA A 134 4.64 3.73 -4.34
C ALA A 134 5.63 2.98 -5.25
N ILE A 135 5.26 1.79 -5.75
CA ILE A 135 6.10 1.08 -6.71
C ILE A 135 6.23 1.88 -8.01
N ARG A 136 5.14 2.45 -8.54
CA ARG A 136 5.21 3.24 -9.78
C ARG A 136 6.09 4.47 -9.63
N GLU A 137 6.00 5.17 -8.50
CA GLU A 137 6.85 6.32 -8.17
C GLU A 137 8.33 5.92 -8.14
N VAL A 138 8.68 4.84 -7.42
CA VAL A 138 10.06 4.34 -7.34
C VAL A 138 10.60 3.89 -8.70
N VAL A 139 9.75 3.29 -9.54
CA VAL A 139 10.13 2.81 -10.88
C VAL A 139 10.12 3.93 -11.93
N GLY A 140 9.49 5.07 -11.64
CA GLY A 140 9.30 6.15 -12.60
C GLY A 140 8.28 5.81 -13.70
N ILE A 141 7.28 4.97 -13.40
CA ILE A 141 6.17 4.69 -14.31
C ILE A 141 5.20 5.86 -14.24
N GLU A 142 5.20 6.70 -15.28
CA GLU A 142 4.17 7.73 -15.39
C GLU A 142 2.79 7.06 -15.49
N VAL A 143 1.94 7.30 -14.48
CA VAL A 143 0.54 6.92 -14.53
C VAL A 143 -0.09 7.72 -15.66
N LYS A 144 -0.27 7.09 -16.83
CA LYS A 144 -1.18 7.62 -17.84
C LYS A 144 -2.56 7.57 -17.20
N ASN A 145 -3.00 8.70 -16.68
CA ASN A 145 -4.39 8.92 -16.28
C ASN A 145 -5.27 8.52 -17.46
N SER A 146 -5.78 7.29 -17.43
CA SER A 146 -6.78 6.81 -18.37
C SER A 146 -8.14 7.31 -17.87
N SER A 147 -8.26 8.62 -17.78
CA SER A 147 -9.54 9.32 -17.95
C SER A 147 -9.69 9.73 -19.41
N ASP A 148 -9.35 8.83 -20.33
CA ASP A 148 -9.83 8.90 -21.72
C ASP A 148 -10.07 7.49 -22.26
N CYS A 149 -11.21 6.94 -21.83
CA CYS A 149 -11.88 5.90 -22.58
C CYS A 149 -13.39 6.17 -22.51
N CYS A 150 -13.83 7.15 -23.33
CA CYS A 150 -15.21 7.36 -23.80
C CYS A 150 -16.22 7.82 -22.72
N GLU A 151 -16.67 9.09 -22.72
CA GLU A 151 -17.77 9.50 -23.61
C GLU A 151 -17.61 10.91 -24.20
N SER A 152 -17.70 10.93 -25.52
CA SER A 152 -17.86 12.10 -26.35
C SER A 152 -19.20 12.77 -26.09
N GLN A 153 -19.22 14.03 -25.66
CA GLN A 153 -20.25 14.99 -26.10
C GLN A 153 -19.63 16.39 -26.16
N THR A 154 -18.98 16.67 -27.30
CA THR A 154 -18.80 18.04 -27.78
C THR A 154 -20.18 18.65 -27.97
N LYS A 155 -20.65 19.39 -26.97
CA LYS A 155 -21.68 20.41 -27.13
C LYS A 155 -21.11 21.51 -28.03
N THR A 156 -21.19 21.32 -29.34
CA THR A 156 -21.34 22.43 -30.28
C THR A 156 -21.87 21.95 -31.64
N SER A 157 -23.08 22.44 -31.91
CA SER A 157 -23.64 22.82 -33.20
C SER A 157 -23.87 21.76 -34.29
N SER A 158 -25.17 21.64 -34.58
CA SER A 158 -25.74 21.57 -35.92
C SER A 158 -25.63 20.23 -36.64
N CYS A 159 -26.70 19.44 -36.55
CA CYS A 159 -27.30 18.76 -37.70
C CYS A 159 -28.59 18.05 -37.24
N CYS A 160 -29.75 18.67 -37.47
CA CYS A 160 -31.00 18.05 -37.92
C CYS A 160 -32.13 19.07 -37.75
N GLU A 161 -32.33 19.86 -38.79
CA GLU A 161 -33.61 20.51 -39.01
C GLU A 161 -34.67 19.46 -39.35
N THR A 162 -35.90 19.75 -38.90
CA THR A 162 -37.18 19.40 -39.52
C THR A 162 -37.90 18.11 -39.08
N THR A 163 -39.06 18.38 -38.47
CA THR A 163 -40.33 17.63 -38.48
C THR A 163 -40.50 16.37 -37.63
N SER A 164 -41.30 16.56 -36.57
CA SER A 164 -42.63 15.95 -36.37
C SER A 164 -42.81 15.31 -34.99
N SER A 165 -43.52 16.06 -34.14
CA SER A 165 -44.50 15.62 -33.15
C SER A 165 -44.71 14.09 -32.99
N CYS A 166 -44.41 13.56 -31.81
CA CYS A 166 -45.06 12.41 -31.16
C CYS A 166 -45.03 12.69 -29.65
N CYS A 167 -46.16 13.09 -29.05
CA CYS A 167 -47.14 12.24 -28.34
C CYS A 167 -46.59 11.69 -27.01
#